data_AF-A0A973CJP9-F1
#
_entry.id   AF-A0A973CJP9-F1
#
_cell.length_a   1.000
_cell.length_b   1.000
_cell.length_c   1.000
_cell.angle_alpha   90.00
_cell.angle_beta   90.00
_cell.angle_gamma   90.00
#
_symmetry.space_group_name_H-M   'P 1'
#
loop_
_entity.id
_entity.type
_entity.pdbx_description
1 polymer ?
#
loop_
_entity_poly.entity_id
_entity_poly.type
_entity_poly.pdbx_seq_one_letter_code
_entity_poly.pdbx_strand_id
1 'polypeptide(L)' 'MMTIERNKTATFDVDPQYTFTTECPNELPVAGGTEIVNALNQQAKLARLRV' A
#
# COMPACT_ATOMS: atom_id res chain seq x y z
N MET A 1 13.08 16.72 -10.03
CA MET A 1 11.69 16.48 -9.55
C MET A 1 11.02 15.58 -10.58
N MET A 2 10.43 14.46 -10.16
CA MET A 2 9.74 13.55 -11.08
C MET A 2 8.29 14.03 -11.27
N THR A 3 7.85 14.16 -12.52
CA THR A 3 6.47 14.53 -12.86
C THR A 3 5.66 13.26 -13.09
N ILE A 4 4.51 13.12 -12.42
CA ILE A 4 3.61 11.97 -12.59
C ILE A 4 2.46 12.35 -13.53
N GLU A 5 2.35 11.63 -14.66
CA GLU A 5 1.21 11.74 -15.58
C GLU A 5 0.01 10.95 -15.02
N ARG A 6 -0.82 11.61 -14.21
CA ARG A 6 -1.96 11.00 -13.49
C ARG A 6 -2.91 10.12 -14.32
N ASN A 7 -3.06 10.38 -15.62
CA ASN A 7 -3.94 9.62 -16.50
C ASN A 7 -3.29 8.35 -17.09
N LYS A 8 -1.95 8.23 -17.03
CA LYS A 8 -1.18 7.07 -17.50
C LYS A 8 -0.49 6.31 -16.36
N THR A 9 -0.73 6.70 -15.11
CA THR A 9 -0.13 6.10 -13.93
C THR A 9 -1.24 5.66 -12.97
N ALA A 10 -1.07 4.47 -12.39
CA ALA A 10 -1.85 3.95 -11.28
C ALA A 10 -0.89 3.66 -10.11
N THR A 11 -1.40 3.73 -8.88
CA THR A 11 -0.71 3.19 -7.70
C THR A 11 -1.19 1.77 -7.48
N PHE A 12 -0.30 0.88 -7.06
CA PHE A 12 -0.63 -0.52 -6.85
C PHE A 12 -0.14 -0.95 -5.47
N ASP A 13 -1.05 -1.46 -4.64
CA ASP A 13 -0.70 -2.01 -3.35
C ASP A 13 -0.57 -3.52 -3.47
N VAL A 14 0.63 -4.04 -3.22
CA VAL A 14 0.87 -5.48 -3.25
C VAL A 14 0.44 -6.05 -1.91
N ASP A 15 -0.61 -6.88 -1.95
CA ASP A 15 -1.09 -7.68 -0.83
C ASP A 15 -1.23 -6.92 0.51
N PRO A 16 -1.94 -5.77 0.57
CA PRO A 16 -2.17 -5.03 1.81
C PRO A 16 -3.23 -5.69 2.70
N GLN A 17 -3.24 -7.02 2.75
CA GLN A 17 -4.20 -7.84 3.48
C GLN A 17 -3.84 -7.91 4.96
N TYR A 18 -4.84 -7.93 5.84
CA TYR A 18 -4.65 -7.95 7.30
C TYR A 18 -3.90 -9.21 7.81
N THR A 19 -4.03 -10.34 7.09
CA THR A 19 -3.31 -11.61 7.36
C THR A 19 -1.79 -11.47 7.46
N PHE A 20 -1.21 -10.49 6.75
CA PHE A 20 0.22 -10.23 6.77
C PHE A 20 0.67 -9.30 7.90
N THR A 21 -0.21 -8.97 8.84
CA THR A 21 0.15 -8.14 10.00
C THR A 21 0.38 -8.99 11.25
N THR A 22 1.13 -8.46 12.20
CA THR A 22 1.35 -9.11 13.51
C THR A 22 0.08 -9.24 14.34
N GLU A 23 -1.00 -8.58 13.95
CA GLU A 23 -2.33 -8.71 14.56
C GLU A 23 -3.00 -10.05 14.24
N CYS A 24 -2.57 -10.75 13.18
CA CYS A 24 -3.01 -12.10 12.80
C CYS A 24 -1.91 -13.15 13.12
N PRO A 25 -1.61 -13.44 14.40
CA PRO A 25 -0.45 -14.27 14.78
C PRO A 25 -0.53 -15.73 14.33
N ASN A 26 -1.73 -16.22 13.99
CA ASN A 26 -1.97 -17.59 13.53
C ASN A 26 -1.95 -17.75 12.00
N GLU A 27 -1.66 -16.67 11.26
CA GLU A 27 -1.59 -16.68 9.79
C GLU A 27 -0.14 -16.50 9.30
N LEU A 28 0.14 -15.52 8.41
CA LEU A 28 1.49 -15.21 7.92
C LEU A 28 1.96 -13.82 8.37
N PRO A 29 2.15 -13.58 9.68
CA PRO A 29 2.46 -12.24 10.18
C PRO A 29 3.82 -11.74 9.67
N VAL A 30 3.82 -10.54 9.09
CA VAL A 30 5.02 -9.80 8.68
C VAL A 30 5.24 -8.63 9.63
N ALA A 31 6.44 -8.55 10.22
CA ALA A 31 6.82 -7.45 11.10
C ALA A 31 6.74 -6.11 10.35
N GLY A 32 6.13 -5.10 10.98
CA GLY A 32 5.97 -3.76 10.41
C GLY A 32 4.82 -3.63 9.39
N GLY A 33 4.00 -4.66 9.16
CA GLY A 33 2.90 -4.62 8.19
C GLY A 33 1.89 -3.49 8.43
N THR A 34 1.66 -3.09 9.67
CA THR A 34 0.77 -1.96 10.02
C THR A 34 1.43 -0.59 9.87
N GLU A 35 2.76 -0.51 9.91
CA GLU A 35 3.50 0.76 9.90
C GLU A 35 3.42 1.46 8.53
N ILE A 36 3.24 0.69 7.45
CA ILE A 36 3.20 1.21 6.08
C ILE A 36 1.84 1.75 5.64
N VAL A 37 0.76 1.52 6.41
CA VAL A 37 -0.62 1.87 6.02
C VAL A 37 -0.74 3.36 5.64
N ASN A 38 -0.13 4.24 6.42
CA ASN A 38 -0.14 5.68 6.15
C ASN A 38 0.65 6.05 4.88
N ALA A 39 1.73 5.32 4.58
CA ALA A 39 2.50 5.53 3.36
C ALA A 39 1.71 5.07 2.12
N LEU A 40 1.06 3.89 2.17
CA LEU A 40 0.18 3.40 1.09
C LEU A 40 -0.94 4.40 0.78
N ASN A 41 -1.57 4.96 1.81
CA ASN A 41 -2.62 5.97 1.65
C ASN A 41 -2.11 7.30 1.07
N GLN A 42 -0.83 7.65 1.27
CA GLN A 42 -0.21 8.79 0.63
C GLN A 42 0.10 8.50 -0.84
N GLN A 43 0.62 7.31 -1.15
CA GLN A 43 0.90 6.88 -2.52
C GLN A 43 -0.38 6.87 -3.36
N ALA A 44 -1.49 6.36 -2.81
CA ALA A 44 -2.79 6.34 -3.47
C ALA A 44 -3.27 7.71 -4.00
N LYS A 45 -2.76 8.82 -3.46
CA LYS A 45 -3.11 10.19 -3.90
C LYS A 45 -2.29 10.68 -5.09
N LEU A 46 -1.21 9.98 -5.44
CA LEU A 46 -0.32 10.39 -6.54
C LEU A 46 -0.93 10.08 -7.91
N ALA A 47 -1.73 9.03 -8.02
CA ALA A 47 -2.37 8.59 -9.26
C ALA A 47 -3.89 8.75 -9.23
N ARG A 48 -4.55 8.67 -10.39
CA ARG A 48 -6.01 8.68 -10.48
C ARG A 48 -6.63 7.35 -10.04
N LEU A 49 -5.91 6.25 -10.23
CA LEU A 49 -6.35 4.89 -9.95
C LEU A 49 -5.43 4.25 -8.90
N ARG A 50 -6.03 3.61 -7.89
CA ARG A 50 -5.38 2.70 -6.94
C ARG A 50 -5.88 1.29 -7.25
N VAL A 51 -4.97 0.35 -7.42
CA VAL A 51 -5.25 -1.07 -7.68
C VAL A 51 -4.76 -1.90 -6.51
#